data_AF-A0A0K2U921-F1
#
_entry.id   AF-A0A0K2U921-F1
#
_cell.length_a   1.000
_cell.length_b   1.000
_cell.length_c   1.000
_cell.angle_alpha   90.00
_cell.angle_beta   90.00
_cell.angle_gamma   90.00
#
_symmetry.space_group_name_H-M   'P 1'
#
loop_
_entity.id
_entity.type
_entity.pdbx_description
1 polymer ?
#
loop_
_entity_poly.entity_id
_entity_poly.type
_entity_poly.pdbx_seq_one_letter_code
_entity_poly.pdbx_strand_id
1 'polypeptide(L)'
;EKLVTKDGSDWCLDIFDKFVAIGESITLGDAVTRKYHPASLWHRHIEIHIFSSENENDKYVTDPGVEMVGTLSMDLKEGVSKDREIQAKMLFGDTEIKASAMDIATKKTVRVKFDFLNEHNPKYSTKL
;
A
#
# COMPACT_ATOMS: atom_id res chain seq x y z
N GLU A 1 -8.62 -16.97 8.37
CA GLU A 1 -8.08 -16.71 7.03
C GLU A 1 -9.21 -16.37 6.08
N LYS A 2 -9.06 -15.31 5.29
CA LYS A 2 -9.98 -14.97 4.19
C LYS A 2 -9.27 -15.22 2.85
N LEU A 3 -8.90 -16.48 2.66
CA LEU A 3 -8.38 -17.00 1.39
C LEU A 3 -9.54 -17.06 0.39
N VAL A 4 -9.37 -16.42 -0.75
CA VAL A 4 -10.30 -16.47 -1.87
C VAL A 4 -9.56 -17.03 -3.06
N THR A 5 -9.91 -18.24 -3.47
CA THR A 5 -9.38 -18.82 -4.71
C THR A 5 -10.11 -18.22 -5.90
N LYS A 6 -9.36 -17.58 -6.81
CA LYS A 6 -9.87 -17.06 -8.09
C LYS A 6 -8.96 -17.50 -9.21
N ASP A 7 -9.54 -18.08 -10.26
CA ASP A 7 -8.83 -18.61 -11.44
C ASP A 7 -7.68 -19.58 -11.09
N GLY A 8 -7.86 -20.38 -10.02
CA GLY A 8 -6.86 -21.35 -9.54
C GLY A 8 -5.71 -20.74 -8.74
N SER A 9 -5.77 -19.44 -8.41
CA SER A 9 -4.81 -18.76 -7.54
C SER A 9 -5.48 -18.35 -6.23
N ASP A 10 -4.80 -18.58 -5.11
CA ASP A 10 -5.28 -18.16 -3.79
C ASP A 10 -4.96 -16.68 -3.55
N TRP A 11 -6.00 -15.91 -3.24
CA TRP A 11 -5.91 -14.50 -2.91
C TRP A 11 -6.19 -14.32 -1.44
N CYS A 12 -5.26 -13.72 -0.73
CA CYS A 12 -5.54 -13.26 0.62
C CYS A 12 -6.23 -11.91 0.53
N LEU A 13 -7.55 -11.90 0.75
CA LEU A 13 -8.25 -10.64 0.93
C LEU A 13 -7.97 -10.15 2.35
N ASP A 14 -7.76 -8.84 2.48
CA ASP A 14 -7.68 -8.12 3.75
C ASP A 14 -6.44 -8.41 4.61
N ILE A 15 -5.37 -9.04 4.09
CA ILE A 15 -4.10 -9.13 4.83
C ILE A 15 -3.45 -7.76 4.94
N PHE A 16 -2.98 -7.44 6.14
CA PHE A 16 -2.16 -6.26 6.36
C PHE A 16 -0.70 -6.55 5.97
N ASP A 17 -0.39 -6.35 4.69
CA ASP A 17 0.97 -6.49 4.14
C ASP A 17 1.85 -5.29 4.57
N LYS A 18 2.75 -5.55 5.52
CA LYS A 18 3.54 -4.51 6.20
C LYS A 18 4.67 -4.03 5.31
N PHE A 19 4.72 -2.73 5.03
CA PHE A 19 5.91 -2.07 4.47
C PHE A 19 7.00 -1.92 5.53
N VAL A 20 6.62 -1.51 6.74
CA VAL A 20 7.50 -1.28 7.87
C VAL A 20 6.79 -1.69 9.16
N ALA A 21 7.51 -2.30 10.09
CA ALA A 21 7.00 -2.63 11.42
C ALA A 21 7.32 -1.53 12.46
N ILE A 22 6.53 -1.48 13.52
CA ILE A 22 6.80 -0.59 14.66
C ILE A 22 8.17 -0.93 15.24
N GLY A 23 9.02 0.09 15.41
CA GLY A 23 10.38 -0.07 15.92
C GLY A 23 11.41 -0.54 14.87
N GLU A 24 10.99 -0.83 13.64
CA GLU A 24 11.93 -1.10 12.54
C GLU A 24 12.72 0.16 12.19
N SER A 25 14.04 0.04 12.12
CA SER A 25 14.93 1.15 11.77
C SER A 25 15.01 1.30 10.25
N ILE A 26 14.67 2.48 9.75
CA ILE A 26 14.80 2.84 8.33
C ILE A 26 15.77 4.01 8.20
N THR A 27 16.70 3.93 7.24
CA THR A 27 17.59 5.06 6.95
C THR A 27 16.83 6.15 6.23
N LEU A 28 17.11 7.40 6.56
CA LEU A 28 16.56 8.53 5.82
C LEU A 28 16.93 8.44 4.33
N GLY A 29 15.92 8.53 3.47
CA GLY A 29 16.05 8.38 2.02
C GLY A 29 15.91 6.94 1.51
N ASP A 30 15.83 5.95 2.41
CA ASP A 30 15.57 4.57 2.01
C ASP A 30 14.12 4.40 1.55
N ALA A 31 13.93 3.35 0.76
CA ALA A 31 12.61 2.96 0.30
C ALA A 31 12.37 1.47 0.43
N VAL A 32 11.19 1.12 0.93
CA VAL A 32 10.70 -0.25 0.93
C VAL A 32 9.83 -0.47 -0.30
N THR A 33 10.02 -1.60 -0.97
CA THR A 33 9.25 -1.98 -2.15
C THR A 33 8.49 -3.28 -1.89
N ARG A 34 7.23 -3.31 -2.32
CA ARG A 34 6.36 -4.48 -2.36
C ARG A 34 5.89 -4.72 -3.79
N LYS A 35 5.70 -5.98 -4.15
CA LYS A 35 5.34 -6.43 -5.49
C LYS A 35 3.95 -7.04 -5.46
N TYR A 36 3.11 -6.61 -6.39
CA TYR A 36 1.75 -7.10 -6.52
C TYR A 36 1.48 -7.54 -7.95
N HIS A 37 0.70 -8.60 -8.08
CA HIS A 37 0.21 -9.11 -9.36
C HIS A 37 -1.30 -8.89 -9.42
N PRO A 38 -1.84 -8.33 -10.52
CA PRO A 38 -3.27 -8.18 -10.67
C PRO A 38 -3.99 -9.53 -10.62
N ALA A 39 -5.11 -9.60 -9.93
CA ALA A 39 -5.86 -10.85 -9.78
C ALA A 39 -6.55 -11.36 -11.05
N SER A 40 -6.50 -10.59 -12.13
CA SER A 40 -6.99 -11.00 -13.42
C SER A 40 -6.34 -10.17 -14.51
N LEU A 41 -6.13 -10.78 -15.68
CA LEU A 41 -5.63 -10.12 -16.89
C LEU A 41 -6.58 -9.04 -17.42
N TRP A 42 -7.85 -9.10 -17.00
CA TRP A 42 -8.89 -8.17 -17.40
C TRP A 42 -9.08 -7.01 -16.43
N HIS A 43 -8.37 -6.99 -15.29
CA HIS A 43 -8.42 -5.84 -14.40
C HIS A 43 -7.79 -4.64 -15.09
N ARG A 44 -8.64 -3.68 -15.46
CA ARG A 44 -8.26 -2.42 -16.12
C ARG A 44 -7.94 -1.31 -15.12
N HIS A 45 -8.08 -1.58 -13.84
CA HIS A 45 -7.81 -0.64 -12.76
C HIS A 45 -7.28 -1.41 -11.55
N ILE A 46 -6.34 -0.80 -10.82
CA ILE A 46 -5.87 -1.30 -9.54
C ILE A 46 -5.87 -0.18 -8.52
N GLU A 47 -6.32 -0.50 -7.32
CA GLU A 47 -6.23 0.34 -6.13
C GLU A 47 -5.36 -0.38 -5.10
N ILE A 48 -4.35 0.33 -4.60
CA ILE A 48 -3.52 -0.11 -3.49
C ILE A 48 -3.81 0.82 -2.33
N HIS A 49 -4.58 0.34 -1.36
CA HIS A 49 -4.86 1.06 -0.13
C HIS A 49 -3.65 0.97 0.81
N ILE A 50 -3.32 2.08 1.43
CA ILE A 50 -2.24 2.17 2.41
C ILE A 50 -2.88 2.38 3.77
N PHE A 51 -2.41 1.60 4.73
CA PHE A 51 -2.92 1.61 6.09
C PHE A 51 -1.81 1.88 7.10
N SER A 52 -2.17 2.43 8.25
CA SER A 52 -1.32 2.57 9.43
C SER A 52 -1.97 1.92 10.64
N SER A 53 -1.13 1.44 11.57
CA SER A 53 -1.58 0.93 12.86
C SER A 53 -0.55 1.25 13.96
N GLU A 54 -1.05 1.46 15.17
CA GLU A 54 -0.26 1.56 16.41
C GLU A 54 -0.02 0.19 17.09
N ASN A 55 -0.56 -0.90 16.53
CA ASN A 55 -0.39 -2.26 17.05
C ASN A 55 0.47 -3.11 16.11
N GLU A 56 1.59 -3.60 16.63
CA GLU A 56 2.52 -4.45 15.88
C GLU A 56 1.89 -5.78 15.45
N ASN A 57 0.90 -6.27 16.19
CA ASN A 57 0.33 -7.61 16.02
C ASN A 57 -0.86 -7.68 15.06
N ASP A 58 -1.24 -6.56 14.43
CA ASP A 58 -2.34 -6.57 13.47
C ASP A 58 -1.98 -7.45 12.26
N LYS A 59 -2.98 -8.22 11.83
CA LYS A 59 -2.89 -9.21 10.75
C LYS A 59 -3.80 -8.86 9.58
N TYR A 60 -4.91 -8.18 9.85
CA TYR A 60 -5.91 -7.82 8.86
C TYR A 60 -6.13 -6.32 8.81
N VAL A 61 -6.45 -5.80 7.62
CA VAL A 61 -6.79 -4.37 7.45
C VAL A 61 -8.11 -3.98 8.14
N THR A 62 -8.87 -4.98 8.59
CA THR A 62 -10.11 -4.81 9.36
C THR A 62 -9.88 -4.89 10.88
N ASP A 63 -8.64 -5.10 11.33
CA ASP A 63 -8.34 -5.18 12.76
C ASP A 63 -8.60 -3.83 13.44
N PRO A 64 -9.10 -3.80 14.69
CA PRO A 64 -9.39 -2.57 15.39
C PRO A 64 -8.14 -1.68 15.54
N GLY A 65 -8.23 -0.43 15.07
CA GLY A 65 -7.12 0.52 15.13
C GLY A 65 -6.25 0.58 13.87
N VAL A 66 -6.51 -0.28 12.87
CA VAL A 66 -5.94 -0.13 11.53
C VAL A 66 -6.73 0.96 10.79
N GLU A 67 -6.03 2.00 10.34
CA GLU A 67 -6.60 3.16 9.67
C GLU A 67 -6.11 3.25 8.23
N MET A 68 -7.01 3.47 7.26
CA MET A 68 -6.63 3.76 5.87
C MET A 68 -6.17 5.22 5.75
N VAL A 69 -4.93 5.42 5.31
CA VAL A 69 -4.29 6.75 5.22
C VAL A 69 -4.07 7.22 3.78
N GLY A 70 -4.31 6.36 2.79
CA GLY A 70 -4.17 6.74 1.39
C GLY A 70 -4.55 5.63 0.42
N THR A 71 -4.68 5.97 -0.86
CA THR A 71 -4.98 5.02 -1.93
C THR A 71 -4.22 5.37 -3.19
N LEU A 72 -3.40 4.45 -3.69
CA LEU A 72 -2.75 4.56 -5.00
C LEU A 72 -3.66 3.93 -6.06
N SER A 73 -4.20 4.74 -6.96
CA SER A 73 -5.09 4.27 -8.04
C SER A 73 -4.40 4.37 -9.40
N MET A 74 -4.38 3.30 -10.19
CA MET A 74 -3.73 3.26 -11.50
C MET A 74 -4.62 2.58 -12.56
N ASP A 75 -4.67 3.16 -13.76
CA ASP A 75 -5.29 2.55 -14.93
C ASP A 75 -4.33 1.55 -15.60
N LEU A 76 -4.83 0.33 -15.83
CA LEU A 76 -4.11 -0.81 -16.38
C LEU A 76 -4.51 -1.14 -17.83
N LYS A 77 -5.21 -0.25 -18.55
CA LYS A 77 -5.67 -0.50 -19.94
C LYS A 77 -4.56 -0.80 -20.94
N GLU A 78 -3.36 -0.27 -20.71
CA GLU A 78 -2.20 -0.50 -21.57
C GLU A 78 -1.35 -1.64 -21.02
N GLY A 79 -0.90 -2.55 -21.90
CA GLY A 79 -0.04 -3.69 -21.54
C GLY A 79 -0.80 -4.83 -20.88
N VAL A 80 -1.30 -5.78 -21.68
CA VAL A 80 -1.86 -7.04 -21.18
C VAL A 80 -0.72 -8.05 -21.08
N SER A 81 -0.32 -8.40 -19.86
CA SER A 81 0.68 -9.45 -19.60
C SER A 81 0.17 -10.40 -18.53
N LYS A 82 0.45 -11.70 -18.69
CA LYS A 82 0.17 -12.71 -17.67
C LYS A 82 0.95 -12.51 -16.38
N ASP A 83 2.14 -11.92 -16.51
CA ASP A 83 3.07 -11.70 -15.41
C ASP A 83 3.20 -10.20 -15.11
N ARG A 84 2.11 -9.44 -15.26
CA ARG A 84 2.14 -8.00 -14.96
C ARG A 84 2.49 -7.79 -13.50
N GLU A 85 3.56 -7.02 -13.26
CA GLU A 85 4.04 -6.67 -11.92
C GLU A 85 3.78 -5.19 -11.66
N ILE A 86 3.11 -4.91 -10.54
CA ILE A 86 2.96 -3.56 -9.99
C ILE A 86 3.87 -3.46 -8.77
N GLN A 87 4.81 -2.52 -8.80
CA GLN A 87 5.69 -2.24 -7.68
C GLN A 87 5.17 -1.05 -6.89
N ALA A 88 4.77 -1.28 -5.65
CA ALA A 88 4.50 -0.22 -4.69
C ALA A 88 5.77 0.10 -3.92
N LYS A 89 6.14 1.37 -3.86
CA LYS A 89 7.36 1.87 -3.21
C LYS A 89 6.99 2.94 -2.20
N MET A 90 7.46 2.77 -0.96
CA MET A 90 7.33 3.74 0.12
C MET A 90 8.71 4.31 0.44
N LEU A 91 8.90 5.61 0.22
CA LEU A 91 10.12 6.35 0.49
C LEU A 91 9.97 7.09 1.81
N PHE A 92 10.93 6.90 2.71
CA PHE A 92 10.95 7.51 4.03
C PHE A 92 11.91 8.70 4.01
N GLY A 93 11.34 9.90 3.94
CA GLY A 93 12.08 11.14 4.08
C GLY A 93 12.26 11.53 5.55
N ASP A 94 12.76 12.75 5.77
CA ASP A 94 12.97 13.31 7.11
C ASP A 94 11.64 13.54 7.85
N THR A 95 10.73 14.28 7.22
CA THR A 95 9.41 14.61 7.79
C THR A 95 8.24 14.02 7.02
N GLU A 96 8.49 13.45 5.84
CA GLU A 96 7.44 12.98 4.94
C GLU A 96 7.71 11.55 4.49
N ILE A 97 6.66 10.73 4.52
CA ILE A 97 6.63 9.46 3.81
C ILE A 97 5.96 9.70 2.45
N LYS A 98 6.52 9.11 1.38
CA LYS A 98 5.96 9.21 0.02
C LYS A 98 5.71 7.82 -0.52
N ALA A 99 4.50 7.56 -1.03
CA ALA A 99 4.22 6.32 -1.74
C ALA A 99 3.99 6.52 -3.23
N SER A 100 4.37 5.51 -3.97
CA SER A 100 4.17 5.43 -5.41
C SER A 100 3.88 3.99 -5.81
N ALA A 101 3.14 3.82 -6.90
CA ALA A 101 3.00 2.54 -7.58
C ALA A 101 3.48 2.68 -9.02
N MET A 102 4.24 1.71 -9.51
CA MET A 102 4.72 1.65 -10.89
C MET A 102 4.27 0.34 -11.54
N ASP A 103 3.65 0.44 -12.70
CA ASP A 103 3.47 -0.71 -13.57
C ASP A 103 4.77 -0.98 -14.33
N ILE A 104 5.38 -2.15 -14.09
CA ILE A 104 6.69 -2.48 -14.65
C ILE A 104 6.64 -2.68 -16.17
N ALA A 105 5.50 -3.10 -16.71
CA ALA A 105 5.33 -3.33 -18.14
C ALA A 105 5.29 -2.00 -18.92
N THR A 106 4.52 -1.03 -18.45
CA THR A 106 4.33 0.27 -19.15
C THR A 106 5.22 1.40 -18.61
N LYS A 107 5.86 1.19 -17.46
CA LYS A 107 6.58 2.22 -16.67
C LYS A 107 5.71 3.37 -16.17
N LYS A 108 4.37 3.27 -16.32
CA LYS A 108 3.46 4.27 -15.76
C LYS A 108 3.55 4.24 -14.25
N THR A 109 3.62 5.43 -13.67
CA THR A 109 3.77 5.61 -12.22
C THR A 109 2.67 6.54 -11.72
N VAL A 110 2.04 6.15 -10.60
CA VAL A 110 1.16 7.01 -9.82
C VAL A 110 1.80 7.27 -8.48
N ARG A 111 1.51 8.44 -7.90
CA ARG A 111 2.07 8.87 -6.62
C ARG A 111 0.95 9.42 -5.77
N VAL A 112 1.02 9.15 -4.48
CA VAL A 112 0.18 9.79 -3.48
C VAL A 112 1.06 10.42 -2.45
N LYS A 113 0.69 11.63 -2.07
CA LYS A 113 1.16 12.24 -0.84
C LYS A 113 0.19 11.80 0.25
N PHE A 114 0.72 11.14 1.27
CA PHE A 114 -0.06 10.83 2.44
C PHE A 114 -0.35 12.11 3.21
N ASP A 115 -1.55 12.20 3.76
CA ASP A 115 -1.83 13.15 4.82
C ASP A 115 -1.97 12.36 6.12
N PHE A 116 -0.83 12.11 6.78
CA PHE A 116 -0.81 11.53 8.13
C PHE A 116 -1.25 12.54 9.19
N LEU A 117 -1.44 13.81 8.82
CA LEU A 117 -1.72 14.93 9.71
C LEU A 117 -3.13 15.47 9.46
N ASN A 118 -4.13 14.58 9.35
CA ASN A 118 -5.50 15.04 9.53
C ASN A 118 -5.62 15.60 10.96
N GLU A 119 -5.59 16.94 11.09
CA GLU A 119 -5.76 17.72 12.33
C GLU A 119 -7.10 17.44 13.05
N HIS A 120 -7.98 16.65 12.44
CA HIS A 120 -9.21 16.14 13.05
C HIS A 120 -9.05 14.81 13.80
N ASN A 121 -7.85 14.23 13.88
CA ASN A 121 -7.58 13.13 14.80
C ASN A 121 -7.10 13.70 16.15
N PRO A 122 -7.93 13.68 17.22
CA PRO A 122 -7.55 14.23 18.52
C PRO A 122 -6.34 13.53 19.17
N LYS A 123 -5.85 12.43 18.60
CA LYS A 123 -4.61 11.76 19.02
C LYS A 123 -3.32 12.47 18.60
N TYR A 124 -3.32 13.25 17.51
CA TYR A 124 -2.10 13.89 16.97
C TYR A 124 -2.12 15.43 17.06
N SER A 125 -3.15 16.02 17.67
CA SER A 125 -3.15 17.44 18.03
C SER A 125 -2.12 17.70 19.13
N THR A 126 -0.93 18.11 18.72
CA THR A 126 0.02 18.73 19.63
C THR A 126 -0.57 20.07 20.02
N LYS A 127 -1.11 20.15 21.24
CA LYS A 127 -1.43 21.44 21.85
C LYS A 127 -0.13 22.25 21.94
N LEU A 128 -0.06 23.33 21.19
CA LEU A 128 0.84 24.45 21.49
C LEU A 128 0.35 25.15 22.76
#